data_AF-A0A7S0GYN3-F1
#
_entry.id   AF-A0A7S0GYN3-F1
#
_cell.length_a   1.000
_cell.length_b   1.000
_cell.length_c   1.000
_cell.angle_alpha   90.00
_cell.angle_beta   90.00
_cell.angle_gamma   90.00
#
_symmetry.space_group_name_H-M   'P 1'
#
loop_
_entity.id
_entity.type
_entity.pdbx_description
1 polymer ?
#
loop_
_entity_poly.entity_id
_entity_poly.type
_entity_poly.pdbx_seq_one_letter_code
_entity_poly.pdbx_strand_id
1 'polypeptide(L)'
;DFFFDTLPNVHEDEVFGMLKKAWNENPHTALKLIFQLGDVRMGKCDRRNYYRSLLWLFRNYPKTFLKNAQYIPRHTCLKCLLNMLMYILHEDSALRSNNSDIIPEIFPNLDTLTNRQRYSRVERRERWRQKKARKQISKEEFVSEMLLENSDYHTRSDLIVPRIPKSKSRYKNCPWLPREEWANEKVKSLFVAWSKSRNSAFIKDFQEKHKEYMNAMKKE
;
A
#
# COMPACT_ATOMS: atom_id res chain seq x y z
N ASP A 1 26.23 13.45 -17.86
CA ASP A 1 25.92 13.82 -16.47
C ASP A 1 24.90 12.83 -15.92
N PHE A 2 25.19 12.19 -14.77
CA PHE A 2 24.37 11.10 -14.18
C PHE A 2 22.88 11.45 -14.11
N PHE A 3 22.53 12.69 -13.77
CA PHE A 3 21.13 13.09 -13.62
C PHE A 3 20.34 13.14 -14.94
N PHE A 4 21.01 13.61 -16.01
CA PHE A 4 20.39 13.78 -17.32
C PHE A 4 20.41 12.48 -18.12
N ASP A 5 21.50 11.72 -18.02
CA ASP A 5 21.74 10.51 -18.81
C ASP A 5 20.95 9.28 -18.32
N THR A 6 20.45 9.27 -17.07
CA THR A 6 19.57 8.20 -16.57
C THR A 6 18.17 8.33 -17.18
N LEU A 7 17.97 7.83 -18.40
CA LEU A 7 16.66 7.69 -19.03
C LEU A 7 15.93 6.44 -18.48
N PRO A 8 14.58 6.42 -18.46
CA PRO A 8 13.79 5.32 -17.90
C PRO A 8 13.97 3.95 -18.62
N ASN A 9 14.66 3.91 -19.77
CA ASN A 9 14.94 2.69 -20.54
C ASN A 9 16.42 2.23 -20.49
N VAL A 10 17.22 2.79 -19.59
CA VAL A 10 18.65 2.45 -19.49
C VAL A 10 18.86 1.09 -18.82
N HIS A 11 19.83 0.31 -19.33
CA HIS A 11 20.23 -0.97 -18.74
C HIS A 11 20.85 -0.79 -17.35
N GLU A 12 20.73 -1.80 -16.49
CA GLU A 12 21.19 -1.72 -15.11
C GLU A 12 22.69 -1.45 -14.98
N ASP A 13 23.48 -2.13 -15.81
CA ASP A 13 24.94 -1.99 -15.82
C ASP A 13 25.39 -0.57 -16.19
N GLU A 14 24.66 0.09 -17.10
CA GLU A 14 24.93 1.47 -17.47
C GLU A 14 24.63 2.43 -16.32
N VAL A 15 23.50 2.24 -15.62
CA VAL A 15 23.17 3.03 -14.41
C VAL A 15 24.24 2.87 -13.35
N PHE A 16 24.72 1.64 -13.11
CA PHE A 16 25.80 1.38 -12.15
C PHE A 16 27.13 1.98 -12.58
N GLY A 17 27.45 1.93 -13.86
CA GLY A 17 28.63 2.57 -14.43
C GLY A 17 28.62 4.08 -14.22
N MET A 18 27.51 4.76 -14.54
CA MET A 18 27.38 6.20 -14.33
C MET A 18 27.38 6.55 -12.84
N LEU A 19 26.71 5.75 -12.00
CA LEU A 19 26.66 5.98 -10.56
C LEU A 19 28.03 5.84 -9.91
N LYS A 20 28.82 4.84 -10.33
CA LYS A 20 30.20 4.64 -9.88
C LYS A 20 31.10 5.81 -10.25
N LYS A 21 30.96 6.36 -11.47
CA LYS A 21 31.69 7.58 -11.88
C LYS A 21 31.31 8.78 -11.01
N ALA A 22 30.01 9.06 -10.88
CA ALA A 22 29.51 10.16 -10.05
C ALA A 22 29.95 10.04 -8.58
N TRP A 23 29.96 8.82 -8.05
CA TRP A 23 30.41 8.54 -6.69
C TRP A 23 31.90 8.77 -6.50
N ASN A 24 32.73 8.38 -7.46
CA ASN A 24 34.18 8.60 -7.42
C ASN A 24 34.53 10.09 -7.52
N GLU A 25 33.75 10.89 -8.25
CA GLU A 25 33.93 12.34 -8.33
C GLU A 25 33.53 13.03 -7.02
N ASN A 26 32.29 12.79 -6.55
CA ASN A 26 31.81 13.35 -5.29
C ASN A 26 30.69 12.49 -4.68
N PRO A 27 30.98 11.73 -3.61
CA PRO A 27 29.99 10.88 -2.94
C PRO A 27 28.78 11.64 -2.40
N HIS A 28 28.98 12.87 -1.92
CA HIS A 28 27.91 13.68 -1.34
C HIS A 28 26.93 14.17 -2.42
N THR A 29 27.45 14.61 -3.56
CA THR A 29 26.64 15.01 -4.71
C THR A 29 25.94 13.80 -5.32
N ALA A 30 26.64 12.68 -5.49
CA ALA A 30 26.04 11.44 -5.99
C ALA A 30 24.85 10.99 -5.13
N LEU A 31 24.98 11.04 -3.80
CA LEU A 31 23.89 10.70 -2.89
C LEU A 31 22.67 11.61 -3.09
N LYS A 32 22.88 12.93 -3.23
CA LYS A 32 21.79 13.88 -3.54
C LYS A 32 21.10 13.53 -4.86
N LEU A 33 21.87 13.19 -5.89
CA LEU A 33 21.33 12.80 -7.19
C LEU A 33 20.50 11.51 -7.11
N ILE A 34 20.92 10.52 -6.32
CA ILE A 34 20.11 9.31 -6.06
C ILE A 34 18.75 9.69 -5.47
N PHE A 35 18.70 10.53 -4.44
CA PHE A 35 17.44 10.95 -3.82
C PHE A 35 16.58 11.81 -4.74
N GLN A 36 17.21 12.69 -5.53
CA GLN A 36 16.54 13.51 -6.54
C GLN A 36 15.92 12.66 -7.66
N LEU A 37 16.49 11.49 -7.96
CA LEU A 37 15.97 10.56 -8.95
C LEU A 37 14.59 10.02 -8.54
N GLY A 38 14.43 9.69 -7.26
CA GLY A 38 13.19 9.15 -6.70
C GLY A 38 12.17 10.20 -6.25
N ASP A 39 12.59 11.45 -6.04
CA ASP A 39 11.74 12.49 -5.48
C ASP A 39 10.52 12.77 -6.38
N VAL A 40 9.33 12.64 -5.79
CA VAL A 40 8.04 12.78 -6.50
C VAL A 40 7.64 14.25 -6.66
N ARG A 41 8.15 15.15 -5.81
CA ARG A 41 7.74 16.55 -5.75
C ARG A 41 8.60 17.42 -6.64
N MET A 42 9.92 17.24 -6.56
CA MET A 42 10.90 18.11 -7.22
C MET A 42 11.86 17.34 -8.16
N GLY A 43 11.72 16.01 -8.24
CA GLY A 43 12.65 15.12 -8.93
C GLY A 43 12.12 14.51 -10.21
N LYS A 44 12.89 13.53 -10.74
CA LYS A 44 12.58 12.82 -11.99
C LYS A 44 11.51 11.74 -11.81
N CYS A 45 11.20 11.35 -10.56
CA CYS A 45 10.25 10.31 -10.19
C CYS A 45 10.51 8.96 -10.90
N ASP A 46 11.77 8.65 -11.19
CA ASP A 46 12.17 7.39 -11.84
C ASP A 46 12.32 6.30 -10.77
N ARG A 47 11.21 5.60 -10.52
CA ARG A 47 11.14 4.58 -9.48
C ARG A 47 12.09 3.39 -9.75
N ARG A 48 12.26 2.98 -11.01
CA ARG A 48 13.06 1.79 -11.35
C ARG A 48 14.54 2.04 -11.10
N ASN A 49 15.04 3.14 -11.66
CA ASN A 49 16.44 3.51 -11.50
C ASN A 49 16.73 3.95 -10.05
N TYR A 50 15.75 4.50 -9.32
CA TYR A 50 15.90 4.81 -7.89
C TYR A 50 16.15 3.54 -7.06
N TYR A 51 15.38 2.47 -7.28
CA TYR A 51 15.61 1.20 -6.58
C TYR A 51 16.97 0.58 -6.94
N ARG A 52 17.35 0.58 -8.21
CA ARG A 52 18.67 0.12 -8.66
C ARG A 52 19.80 0.89 -7.97
N SER A 53 19.73 2.23 -7.96
CA SER A 53 20.74 3.07 -7.31
C SER A 53 20.82 2.86 -5.81
N LEU A 54 19.68 2.69 -5.13
CA LEU A 54 19.66 2.40 -3.69
C LEU A 54 20.24 1.02 -3.36
N LEU A 55 20.00 0.01 -4.19
CA LEU A 55 20.58 -1.32 -3.98
C LEU A 55 22.08 -1.34 -4.27
N TRP A 56 22.51 -0.65 -5.31
CA TRP A 56 23.94 -0.41 -5.54
C TRP A 56 24.58 0.27 -4.33
N LEU A 57 23.91 1.27 -3.73
CA LEU A 57 24.39 1.95 -2.54
C LEU A 57 24.46 1.01 -1.33
N PHE A 58 23.45 0.15 -1.14
CA PHE A 58 23.44 -0.85 -0.08
C PHE A 58 24.57 -1.87 -0.24
N ARG A 59 24.82 -2.36 -1.46
CA ARG A 59 25.88 -3.34 -1.78
C ARG A 59 27.29 -2.79 -1.57
N ASN A 60 27.55 -1.57 -2.04
CA ASN A 60 28.90 -0.99 -2.01
C ASN A 60 29.17 -0.20 -0.71
N TYR A 61 28.16 0.49 -0.16
CA TYR A 61 28.30 1.40 0.96
C TYR A 61 27.15 1.25 1.99
N PRO A 62 27.01 0.07 2.63
CA PRO A 62 25.86 -0.23 3.50
C PRO A 62 25.74 0.74 4.69
N LYS A 63 26.86 1.19 5.26
CA LYS A 63 26.86 2.18 6.35
C LYS A 63 26.24 3.51 5.92
N THR A 64 26.52 3.94 4.69
CA THR A 64 25.97 5.18 4.13
C THR A 64 24.49 5.01 3.81
N PHE A 65 24.09 3.86 3.25
CA PHE A 65 22.68 3.55 3.04
C PHE A 65 21.88 3.61 4.36
N LEU A 66 22.32 2.90 5.40
CA LEU A 66 21.61 2.82 6.68
C LEU A 66 21.45 4.19 7.35
N LYS A 67 22.49 5.03 7.33
CA LYS A 67 22.42 6.41 7.86
C LYS A 67 21.40 7.27 7.11
N ASN A 68 21.17 6.98 5.83
CA ASN A 68 20.29 7.77 4.97
C ASN A 68 18.90 7.14 4.74
N ALA A 69 18.65 5.94 5.26
CA ALA A 69 17.40 5.22 5.06
C ALA A 69 16.17 6.00 5.56
N GLN A 70 16.34 6.80 6.62
CA GLN A 70 15.30 7.68 7.16
C GLN A 70 14.82 8.77 6.18
N TYR A 71 15.64 9.12 5.17
CA TYR A 71 15.28 10.12 4.17
C TYR A 71 14.47 9.53 3.00
N ILE A 72 14.48 8.20 2.81
CA ILE A 72 13.75 7.53 1.73
C ILE A 72 12.24 7.85 1.79
N PRO A 73 11.54 7.70 2.94
CA PRO A 73 10.12 8.04 3.03
C PRO A 73 9.84 9.54 2.89
N ARG A 74 10.82 10.42 3.17
CA ARG A 74 10.67 11.88 3.07
C ARG A 74 10.63 12.36 1.63
N HIS A 75 11.46 11.79 0.77
CA HIS A 75 11.53 12.16 -0.65
C HIS A 75 10.55 11.37 -1.53
N THR A 76 10.23 10.13 -1.13
CA THR A 76 9.37 9.24 -1.93
C THR A 76 8.10 8.87 -1.17
N CYS A 77 8.09 7.69 -0.54
CA CYS A 77 7.02 7.21 0.33
C CYS A 77 7.53 6.05 1.20
N LEU A 78 6.84 5.76 2.30
CA LEU A 78 7.19 4.63 3.18
C LEU A 78 7.21 3.28 2.44
N LYS A 79 6.33 3.11 1.44
CA LYS A 79 6.30 1.92 0.58
C LYS A 79 7.64 1.68 -0.14
N CYS A 80 8.39 2.74 -0.49
CA CYS A 80 9.70 2.58 -1.12
C CYS A 80 10.72 1.97 -0.16
N LEU A 81 10.73 2.41 1.10
CA LEU A 81 11.62 1.83 2.11
C LEU A 81 11.29 0.36 2.36
N LEU A 82 10.01 0.01 2.47
CA LEU A 82 9.57 -1.37 2.64
C LEU A 82 9.99 -2.25 1.45
N ASN A 83 9.72 -1.80 0.22
CA ASN A 83 10.14 -2.52 -0.98
C ASN A 83 11.66 -2.74 -1.01
N MET A 84 12.46 -1.73 -0.63
CA MET A 84 13.92 -1.85 -0.53
C MET A 84 14.36 -2.93 0.45
N LEU A 85 13.76 -2.97 1.65
CA LEU A 85 14.05 -4.00 2.65
C LEU A 85 13.70 -5.39 2.13
N MET A 86 12.57 -5.52 1.43
CA MET A 86 12.19 -6.78 0.78
C MET A 86 13.21 -7.21 -0.28
N TYR A 87 13.67 -6.29 -1.13
CA TYR A 87 14.70 -6.60 -2.13
C TYR A 87 16.03 -7.03 -1.52
N ILE A 88 16.40 -6.43 -0.39
CA ILE A 88 17.62 -6.80 0.36
C ILE A 88 17.46 -8.20 0.98
N LEU A 89 16.31 -8.48 1.59
CA LEU A 89 16.05 -9.74 2.29
C LEU A 89 15.96 -10.94 1.33
N HIS A 90 15.43 -10.74 0.13
CA HIS A 90 15.25 -11.81 -0.87
C HIS A 90 16.36 -11.89 -1.92
N GLU A 91 17.54 -11.31 -1.63
CA GLU A 91 18.75 -11.34 -2.46
C GLU A 91 18.47 -11.41 -3.99
N ASP A 92 18.07 -10.29 -4.57
CA ASP A 92 18.03 -10.08 -6.03
C ASP A 92 16.98 -10.83 -6.87
N SER A 93 16.14 -11.70 -6.28
CA SER A 93 15.14 -12.44 -7.06
C SER A 93 14.21 -11.54 -7.88
N ALA A 94 13.80 -10.39 -7.33
CA ALA A 94 12.76 -9.55 -7.91
C ALA A 94 13.23 -8.44 -8.87
N LEU A 95 14.54 -8.25 -9.10
CA LEU A 95 15.05 -7.23 -10.04
C LEU A 95 15.73 -7.79 -11.28
N ARG A 96 16.19 -9.04 -11.24
CA ARG A 96 16.74 -9.75 -12.41
C ARG A 96 15.69 -10.08 -13.45
N SER A 97 14.43 -10.23 -13.03
CA SER A 97 13.35 -10.37 -13.98
C SER A 97 13.00 -9.00 -14.54
N ASN A 98 13.17 -8.84 -15.86
CA ASN A 98 12.58 -7.76 -16.63
C ASN A 98 11.04 -7.75 -16.55
N ASN A 99 10.44 -8.70 -15.85
CA ASN A 99 9.02 -8.85 -15.78
C ASN A 99 8.46 -8.13 -14.56
N SER A 100 7.39 -7.39 -14.83
CA SER A 100 6.31 -7.02 -13.92
C SER A 100 5.77 -8.15 -13.03
N ASP A 101 6.32 -9.37 -13.08
CA ASP A 101 5.64 -10.60 -12.72
C ASP A 101 6.12 -11.18 -11.38
N ILE A 102 7.24 -10.72 -10.81
CA ILE A 102 7.72 -11.19 -9.49
C ILE A 102 7.03 -10.46 -8.33
N ILE A 103 6.64 -9.20 -8.53
CA ILE A 103 5.87 -8.45 -7.52
C ILE A 103 4.52 -9.15 -7.22
N PRO A 104 3.80 -9.70 -8.22
CA PRO A 104 2.67 -10.62 -8.02
C PRO A 104 2.96 -11.89 -7.24
N GLU A 105 4.12 -12.54 -7.41
CA GLU A 105 4.44 -13.78 -6.70
C GLU A 105 4.71 -13.55 -5.22
N ILE A 106 5.47 -12.52 -4.88
CA ILE A 106 5.82 -12.19 -3.49
C ILE A 106 4.65 -11.47 -2.79
N PHE A 107 3.89 -10.66 -3.53
CA PHE A 107 2.73 -9.93 -3.02
C PHE A 107 1.60 -9.90 -4.06
N PRO A 108 0.76 -10.94 -4.16
CA PRO A 108 -0.30 -11.05 -5.16
C PRO A 108 -1.34 -9.92 -5.08
N ASN A 109 -1.40 -9.22 -3.94
CA ASN A 109 -2.30 -8.09 -3.72
C ASN A 109 -1.66 -6.71 -3.93
N LEU A 110 -0.35 -6.60 -4.15
CA LEU A 110 0.32 -5.28 -4.31
C LEU A 110 -0.04 -4.62 -5.64
N ASP A 111 -0.33 -5.42 -6.65
CA ASP A 111 -0.79 -4.95 -7.96
C ASP A 111 -2.19 -4.35 -7.94
N THR A 112 -3.01 -4.68 -6.95
CA THR A 112 -4.31 -4.00 -6.77
C THR A 112 -4.15 -2.51 -6.42
N LEU A 113 -2.99 -2.11 -5.89
CA LEU A 113 -2.68 -0.73 -5.52
C LEU A 113 -2.02 0.06 -6.68
N THR A 114 -1.33 -0.62 -7.59
CA THR A 114 -0.65 -0.02 -8.77
C THR A 114 -1.53 -0.04 -10.02
N ASN A 115 -2.42 -1.03 -10.20
CA ASN A 115 -3.50 -1.08 -11.21
C ASN A 115 -4.67 -0.11 -10.92
N ARG A 116 -4.37 1.08 -10.39
CA ARG A 116 -5.30 2.22 -10.46
C ARG A 116 -5.57 2.65 -11.90
N GLN A 117 -4.78 2.19 -12.86
CA GLN A 117 -4.98 2.41 -14.29
C GLN A 117 -5.29 1.08 -14.98
N ARG A 118 -6.36 1.08 -15.80
CA ARG A 118 -6.79 0.08 -16.81
C ARG A 118 -8.17 -0.55 -16.64
N TYR A 119 -9.00 -0.14 -15.68
CA TYR A 119 -10.44 -0.40 -15.83
C TYR A 119 -11.06 0.64 -16.76
N SER A 120 -11.70 0.17 -17.83
CA SER A 120 -12.58 0.99 -18.67
C SER A 120 -13.62 1.69 -17.77
N ARG A 121 -14.12 2.87 -18.18
CA ARG A 121 -15.20 3.56 -17.46
C ARG A 121 -16.38 2.63 -17.18
N VAL A 122 -16.62 1.66 -18.06
CA VAL A 122 -17.67 0.64 -17.95
C VAL A 122 -17.37 -0.34 -16.81
N GLU A 123 -16.21 -0.96 -16.78
CA GLU A 123 -15.81 -1.93 -15.74
C GLU A 123 -15.76 -1.30 -14.34
N ARG A 124 -15.38 -0.02 -14.26
CA ARG A 124 -15.38 0.71 -13.00
C ARG A 124 -16.80 0.94 -12.47
N ARG A 125 -17.76 1.20 -13.36
CA ARG A 125 -19.19 1.31 -13.01
C ARG A 125 -19.76 -0.05 -12.61
N GLU A 126 -19.42 -1.11 -13.33
CA GLU A 126 -19.83 -2.49 -13.03
C GLU A 126 -19.37 -2.92 -11.64
N ARG A 127 -18.09 -2.72 -11.31
CA ARG A 127 -17.54 -3.03 -9.98
C ARG A 127 -18.15 -2.19 -8.88
N TRP A 128 -18.42 -0.91 -9.13
CA TRP A 128 -19.15 -0.07 -8.16
C TRP A 128 -20.57 -0.59 -7.93
N ARG A 129 -21.27 -1.02 -8.98
CA ARG A 129 -22.60 -1.66 -8.88
C ARG A 129 -22.52 -2.96 -8.07
N GLN A 130 -21.58 -3.84 -8.38
CA GLN A 130 -21.36 -5.09 -7.63
C GLN A 130 -21.00 -4.84 -6.17
N LYS A 131 -20.14 -3.86 -5.88
CA LYS A 131 -19.77 -3.51 -4.50
C LYS A 131 -20.95 -2.91 -3.73
N LYS A 132 -21.81 -2.15 -4.39
CA LYS A 132 -23.05 -1.60 -3.80
C LYS A 132 -24.07 -2.72 -3.53
N ALA A 133 -24.23 -3.66 -4.47
CA ALA A 133 -25.09 -4.83 -4.32
C ALA A 133 -24.59 -5.74 -3.17
N ARG A 134 -23.30 -6.06 -3.10
CA ARG A 134 -22.72 -6.85 -1.99
C ARG A 134 -22.93 -6.20 -0.62
N LYS A 135 -22.80 -4.87 -0.54
CA LYS A 135 -23.08 -4.13 0.69
C LYS A 135 -24.57 -4.16 1.05
N GLN A 136 -25.44 -4.15 0.06
CA GLN A 136 -26.88 -4.23 0.25
C GLN A 136 -27.28 -5.63 0.74
N ILE A 137 -26.75 -6.68 0.11
CA ILE A 137 -26.92 -8.08 0.53
C ILE A 137 -26.42 -8.29 1.96
N SER A 138 -25.19 -7.86 2.27
CA SER A 138 -24.64 -7.99 3.63
C SER A 138 -25.44 -7.18 4.66
N LYS A 139 -26.09 -6.09 4.25
CA LYS A 139 -26.97 -5.30 5.11
C LYS A 139 -28.31 -6.00 5.32
N GLU A 140 -28.87 -6.62 4.28
CA GLU A 140 -30.10 -7.41 4.34
C GLU A 140 -29.90 -8.70 5.14
N GLU A 141 -28.78 -9.40 4.95
CA GLU A 141 -28.34 -10.53 5.77
C GLU A 141 -28.19 -10.12 7.23
N PHE A 142 -27.50 -9.00 7.50
CA PHE A 142 -27.35 -8.49 8.87
C PHE A 142 -28.71 -8.13 9.51
N VAL A 143 -29.62 -7.51 8.75
CA VAL A 143 -30.97 -7.19 9.25
C VAL A 143 -31.78 -8.47 9.50
N SER A 144 -31.71 -9.44 8.60
CA SER A 144 -32.39 -10.73 8.71
C SER A 144 -31.84 -11.59 9.86
N GLU A 145 -30.53 -11.54 10.11
CA GLU A 145 -29.85 -12.32 11.15
C GLU A 145 -30.00 -11.69 12.53
N MET A 146 -30.02 -10.35 12.63
CA MET A 146 -30.15 -9.63 13.90
C MET A 146 -31.59 -9.33 14.33
N LEU A 147 -32.56 -9.35 13.41
CA LEU A 147 -33.94 -8.97 13.69
C LEU A 147 -34.92 -9.91 12.96
N LEU A 148 -35.52 -10.85 13.69
CA LEU A 148 -36.75 -11.50 13.25
C LEU A 148 -37.97 -10.61 13.56
N GLU A 149 -38.70 -10.36 12.46
CA GLU A 149 -40.13 -10.07 12.30
C GLU A 149 -40.73 -8.67 12.37
N ASN A 150 -40.22 -7.66 13.09
CA ASN A 150 -40.98 -6.40 13.18
C ASN A 150 -40.13 -5.12 13.20
N SER A 151 -39.41 -4.82 12.13
CA SER A 151 -38.99 -3.43 11.96
C SER A 151 -39.07 -3.01 10.50
N ASP A 152 -39.93 -2.01 10.25
CA ASP A 152 -40.11 -1.23 9.02
C ASP A 152 -38.83 -0.44 8.64
N TYR A 153 -37.67 -1.09 8.66
CA TYR A 153 -36.39 -0.46 8.41
C TYR A 153 -36.28 0.09 6.98
N HIS A 154 -36.97 -0.53 6.01
CA HIS A 154 -37.03 -0.04 4.64
C HIS A 154 -37.89 1.22 4.47
N THR A 155 -38.78 1.51 5.43
CA THR A 155 -39.78 2.58 5.35
C THR A 155 -39.49 3.76 6.29
N ARG A 156 -38.48 3.65 7.17
CA ARG A 156 -38.08 4.72 8.11
C ARG A 156 -37.34 5.88 7.43
N SER A 157 -38.12 6.87 6.98
CA SER A 157 -37.64 8.14 6.42
C SER A 157 -36.83 8.98 7.43
N ASP A 158 -37.04 8.76 8.72
CA ASP A 158 -36.35 9.35 9.87
C ASP A 158 -34.85 8.99 9.95
N LEU A 159 -34.43 7.88 9.33
CA LEU A 159 -33.01 7.50 9.25
C LEU A 159 -32.31 8.03 7.98
N ILE A 160 -33.07 8.66 7.06
CA ILE A 160 -32.53 9.23 5.82
C ILE A 160 -32.02 10.64 6.13
N VAL A 161 -30.72 10.75 6.41
CA VAL A 161 -30.07 12.07 6.60
C VAL A 161 -30.14 12.88 5.30
N PRO A 162 -30.81 14.05 5.28
CA PRO A 162 -30.91 14.86 4.07
C PRO A 162 -29.53 15.32 3.60
N ARG A 163 -29.33 15.32 2.29
CA ARG A 163 -28.04 15.65 1.68
C ARG A 163 -27.76 17.15 1.82
N ILE A 164 -26.95 17.52 2.81
CA ILE A 164 -26.57 18.92 3.07
C ILE A 164 -25.83 19.48 1.83
N PRO A 165 -26.25 20.64 1.27
CA PRO A 165 -25.59 21.26 0.13
C PRO A 165 -24.13 21.59 0.46
N LYS A 166 -23.22 21.29 -0.47
CA LYS A 166 -21.78 21.52 -0.27
C LYS A 166 -21.47 23.02 -0.24
N SER A 167 -21.33 23.61 0.95
CA SER A 167 -20.82 24.98 1.09
C SER A 167 -19.32 25.04 0.77
N LYS A 168 -18.85 26.19 0.23
CA LYS A 168 -17.53 26.41 -0.37
C LYS A 168 -16.35 26.53 0.62
N SER A 169 -16.47 26.11 1.88
CA SER A 169 -15.39 26.18 2.88
C SER A 169 -14.74 24.81 3.08
N ARG A 170 -13.69 24.51 2.31
CA ARG A 170 -13.09 23.17 2.26
C ARG A 170 -11.88 22.96 3.18
N TYR A 171 -11.43 23.98 3.94
CA TYR A 171 -10.11 23.90 4.60
C TYR A 171 -10.01 24.37 6.06
N LYS A 172 -11.11 24.80 6.73
CA LYS A 172 -11.05 25.12 8.18
C LYS A 172 -11.47 23.95 9.10
N ASN A 173 -12.15 22.92 8.57
CA ASN A 173 -12.54 21.71 9.30
C ASN A 173 -11.90 20.47 8.64
N CYS A 174 -10.73 20.05 9.12
CA CYS A 174 -10.03 18.88 8.58
C CYS A 174 -10.80 17.56 8.89
N PRO A 175 -11.30 16.82 7.89
CA PRO A 175 -12.25 15.71 8.07
C PRO A 175 -11.65 14.35 8.47
N TRP A 176 -10.36 14.28 8.87
CA TRP A 176 -9.63 13.01 8.99
C TRP A 176 -9.62 12.39 10.38
N LEU A 177 -10.20 13.04 11.39
CA LEU A 177 -10.64 12.30 12.57
C LEU A 177 -12.02 11.71 12.23
N PRO A 178 -12.17 10.37 12.11
CA PRO A 178 -13.49 9.80 12.10
C PRO A 178 -14.08 10.06 13.48
N ARG A 179 -15.04 10.98 13.57
CA ARG A 179 -15.97 10.93 14.70
C ARG A 179 -16.81 9.67 14.48
N GLU A 180 -16.51 8.62 15.23
CA GLU A 180 -17.31 7.40 15.27
C GLU A 180 -18.68 7.71 15.90
N GLU A 181 -19.55 8.35 15.14
CA GLU A 181 -20.93 8.58 15.54
C GLU A 181 -21.74 7.34 15.13
N TRP A 182 -21.88 6.41 16.07
CA TRP A 182 -22.72 5.23 15.91
C TRP A 182 -24.19 5.65 16.06
N ALA A 183 -25.08 5.10 15.22
CA ALA A 183 -26.51 5.43 15.27
C ALA A 183 -27.16 5.11 16.64
N ASN A 184 -26.61 4.14 17.38
CA ASN A 184 -27.01 3.80 18.74
C ASN A 184 -25.83 3.07 19.44
N GLU A 185 -25.55 3.39 20.70
CA GLU A 185 -24.51 2.74 21.49
C GLU A 185 -24.72 1.22 21.62
N LYS A 186 -25.98 0.76 21.65
CA LYS A 186 -26.33 -0.66 21.64
C LYS A 186 -25.87 -1.37 20.36
N VAL A 187 -25.91 -0.69 19.23
CA VAL A 187 -25.42 -1.24 17.94
C VAL A 187 -23.90 -1.27 17.93
N LYS A 188 -23.24 -0.26 18.52
CA LYS A 188 -21.79 -0.23 18.70
C LYS A 188 -21.31 -1.42 19.53
N SER A 189 -21.94 -1.69 20.67
CA SER A 189 -21.54 -2.77 21.56
C SER A 189 -21.73 -4.14 20.92
N LEU A 190 -22.84 -4.36 20.22
CA LEU A 190 -23.10 -5.60 19.47
C LEU A 190 -22.07 -5.81 18.35
N PHE A 191 -21.75 -4.77 17.58
CA PHE A 191 -20.75 -4.86 16.51
C PHE A 191 -19.34 -5.15 17.06
N VAL A 192 -18.95 -4.49 18.15
CA VAL A 192 -17.65 -4.73 18.80
C VAL A 192 -17.56 -6.15 19.35
N ALA A 193 -18.62 -6.66 19.97
CA ALA A 193 -18.67 -8.04 20.46
C ALA A 193 -18.55 -9.06 19.31
N TRP A 194 -19.30 -8.85 18.23
CA TRP A 194 -19.24 -9.69 17.02
C TRP A 194 -17.85 -9.65 16.36
N SER A 195 -17.25 -8.46 16.23
CA SER A 195 -15.90 -8.28 15.68
C SER A 195 -14.83 -9.00 16.50
N LYS A 196 -14.93 -8.93 17.84
CA LYS A 196 -14.03 -9.66 18.75
C LYS A 196 -14.18 -11.18 18.63
N SER A 197 -15.41 -11.68 18.53
CA SER A 197 -15.69 -13.10 18.32
C SER A 197 -15.11 -13.61 16.99
N ARG A 198 -15.25 -12.83 15.91
CA ARG A 198 -14.72 -13.19 14.60
C ARG A 198 -13.19 -13.11 14.53
N ASN A 199 -12.60 -12.07 15.12
CA ASN A 199 -11.15 -11.91 15.17
C ASN A 199 -10.49 -13.00 16.02
N SER A 200 -11.11 -13.47 17.10
CA SER A 200 -10.55 -14.56 17.90
C SER A 200 -10.51 -15.89 17.13
N ALA A 201 -11.53 -16.17 16.31
CA ALA A 201 -11.52 -17.32 15.39
C ALA A 201 -10.41 -17.19 14.34
N PHE A 202 -10.24 -16.01 13.75
CA PHE A 202 -9.17 -15.75 12.77
C PHE A 202 -7.77 -15.84 13.37
N ILE A 203 -7.57 -15.31 14.58
CA ILE A 203 -6.29 -15.35 15.29
C ILE A 203 -5.90 -16.78 15.64
N LYS A 204 -6.85 -17.63 16.06
CA LYS A 204 -6.60 -19.04 16.34
C LYS A 204 -6.16 -19.81 15.09
N ASP A 205 -6.89 -19.67 13.99
CA ASP A 205 -6.54 -20.31 12.70
C ASP A 205 -5.16 -19.86 12.19
N PHE A 206 -4.81 -18.58 12.39
CA PHE A 206 -3.48 -18.07 12.05
C PHE A 206 -2.37 -18.66 12.94
N GLN A 207 -2.62 -18.77 14.25
CA GLN A 207 -1.66 -19.33 15.21
C GLN A 207 -1.40 -20.82 14.98
N GLU A 208 -2.43 -21.59 14.62
CA GLU A 208 -2.31 -23.01 14.28
C GLU A 208 -1.44 -23.20 13.03
N LYS A 209 -1.74 -22.48 11.94
CA LYS A 209 -0.95 -22.51 10.71
C LYS A 209 0.50 -22.08 10.91
N HIS A 210 0.74 -21.06 11.74
CA HIS A 210 2.08 -20.62 12.07
C HIS A 210 2.85 -21.70 12.87
N LYS A 211 2.17 -22.42 13.77
CA LYS A 211 2.78 -23.51 14.56
C LYS A 211 3.13 -24.72 13.67
N GLU A 212 2.27 -25.05 12.72
CA GLU A 212 2.54 -26.09 11.71
C GLU A 212 3.76 -25.75 10.87
N TYR A 213 3.86 -24.52 10.37
CA TYR A 213 5.01 -24.02 9.62
C TYR A 213 6.32 -24.12 10.42
N MET A 214 6.31 -23.66 11.68
CA MET A 214 7.50 -23.71 12.56
C MET A 214 7.91 -25.14 12.92
N ASN A 215 6.98 -26.09 12.94
CA ASN A 215 7.28 -27.50 13.15
C ASN A 215 7.84 -28.19 11.90
N ALA A 216 7.40 -27.79 10.71
CA ALA A 216 7.96 -28.25 9.44
C ALA A 216 9.42 -27.80 9.28
N MET A 217 9.69 -26.52 9.57
CA MET A 217 11.04 -25.92 9.60
C MET A 217 12.03 -26.57 10.59
N LYS A 218 11.55 -27.29 11.60
CA LYS A 218 12.39 -27.99 12.59
C LYS A 218 12.65 -29.46 12.25
N LYS A 219 11.93 -29.99 11.25
CA LYS A 219 12.07 -31.38 10.78
C LYS A 219 13.01 -31.52 9.57
N GLU A 220 13.34 -30.41 8.91
CA GLU A 220 14.44 -30.27 7.95
C GLU A 220 15.75 -29.93 8.66
#